data_AF-A0A838S497-F1
#
_entry.id   AF-A0A838S497-F1
#
_cell.length_a   1.000
_cell.length_b   1.000
_cell.length_c   1.000
_cell.angle_alpha   90.00
_cell.angle_beta   90.00
_cell.angle_gamma   90.00
#
_symmetry.space_group_name_H-M   'P 1'
#
loop_
_entity.id
_entity.type
_entity.pdbx_description
1 polymer ?
#
loop_
_entity_poly.entity_id
_entity_poly.type
_entity_poly.pdbx_seq_one_letter_code
_entity_poly.pdbx_strand_id
1 'polypeptide(L)'
;MRTLVIQARERGEVPARPLSILVAWYDAAMGFTGEMTVLPMSADGTAELEIRGEAAGYRHVRFIAFAGDAAPVPPPGLRIDTDQFSSVRTLPFDDPLEAATSDEALTWQFVYSNILATYDAIAPRMSTIIDLADEDAVRTFARRLKEVTAAELFESRRYMPVTRDLSCGKRELLHRFCDLALAASPPKEGVAADGLDSAHETPEPAAGERLPGAPVGEPFDKRALS
;
A
#
# COMPACT_ATOMS: atom_id res chain seq x y z
N MET A 1 -5.45 -13.03 5.91
CA MET A 1 -6.60 -12.67 6.77
C MET A 1 -6.16 -11.49 7.63
N ARG A 2 -7.01 -10.48 7.81
CA ARG A 2 -6.72 -9.30 8.64
C ARG A 2 -7.95 -9.00 9.50
N THR A 3 -7.73 -8.69 10.77
CA THR A 3 -8.78 -8.30 11.70
C THR A 3 -8.94 -6.78 11.69
N LEU A 4 -10.16 -6.30 11.42
CA LEU A 4 -10.54 -4.91 11.60
C LEU A 4 -11.18 -4.75 12.98
N VAL A 5 -10.62 -3.86 13.80
CA VAL A 5 -11.19 -3.49 15.10
C VAL A 5 -12.07 -2.26 14.92
N ILE A 6 -13.37 -2.43 15.19
CA ILE A 6 -14.38 -1.37 15.13
C ILE A 6 -14.58 -0.85 16.55
N GLN A 7 -14.41 0.45 16.75
CA GLN A 7 -14.64 1.10 18.04
C GLN A 7 -15.92 1.92 17.99
N ALA A 8 -16.85 1.66 18.91
CA ALA A 8 -17.97 2.56 19.14
C ALA A 8 -17.73 3.40 20.38
N ARG A 9 -18.02 4.69 20.26
CA ARG A 9 -17.92 5.67 21.34
C ARG A 9 -19.15 6.54 21.37
N GLU A 10 -19.67 6.81 22.56
CA GLU A 10 -20.72 7.78 22.79
C GLU A 10 -20.09 8.99 23.49
N ARG A 11 -19.95 10.10 22.74
CA ARG A 11 -19.28 11.32 23.23
C ARG A 11 -17.85 11.08 23.73
N GLY A 12 -17.14 10.14 23.11
CA GLY A 12 -15.76 9.77 23.47
C GLY A 12 -15.64 8.63 24.48
N GLU A 13 -16.73 8.27 25.16
CA GLU A 13 -16.75 7.21 26.17
C GLU A 13 -17.21 5.87 25.61
N VAL A 14 -16.91 4.78 26.33
CA VAL A 14 -17.49 3.46 26.04
C VAL A 14 -19.01 3.53 26.24
N PRO A 15 -19.82 3.02 25.29
CA PRO A 15 -21.28 3.03 25.43
C PRO A 15 -21.73 2.35 26.72
N ALA A 16 -22.57 3.04 27.51
CA ALA A 16 -23.05 2.52 28.80
C ALA A 16 -24.06 1.37 28.67
N ARG A 17 -24.62 1.18 27.48
CA ARG A 17 -25.59 0.13 27.15
C ARG A 17 -24.95 -0.90 26.21
N PRO A 18 -25.36 -2.18 26.28
CA PRO A 18 -24.90 -3.18 25.32
C PRO A 18 -25.33 -2.77 23.91
N LEU A 19 -24.36 -2.73 23.00
CA LEU A 19 -24.57 -2.48 21.59
C LEU A 19 -24.15 -3.69 20.77
N SER A 20 -24.65 -3.73 19.54
CA SER A 20 -24.14 -4.58 18.47
C SER A 20 -23.79 -3.70 17.28
N ILE A 21 -22.87 -4.16 16.44
CA ILE A 21 -22.57 -3.53 15.15
C ILE A 21 -23.12 -4.40 14.05
N LEU A 22 -24.05 -3.88 13.26
CA LEU A 22 -24.33 -4.47 11.96
C LEU A 22 -23.28 -4.00 10.96
N VAL A 23 -22.68 -4.96 10.28
CA VAL A 23 -21.71 -4.78 9.21
C VAL A 23 -22.40 -5.14 7.90
N ALA A 24 -22.51 -4.20 6.98
CA ALA A 24 -23.10 -4.41 5.66
C ALA A 24 -22.08 -4.16 4.55
N TRP A 25 -22.07 -5.01 3.53
CA TRP A 25 -21.14 -4.91 2.41
C TRP A 25 -21.77 -4.22 1.21
N TYR A 26 -20.98 -3.38 0.57
CA TYR A 26 -21.35 -2.64 -0.63
C TYR A 26 -20.30 -2.85 -1.72
N ASP A 27 -20.76 -2.91 -2.97
CA ASP A 27 -19.91 -3.04 -4.15
C ASP A 27 -19.18 -1.72 -4.49
N ALA A 28 -18.35 -1.72 -5.53
CA ALA A 28 -17.61 -0.54 -5.97
C ALA A 28 -18.50 0.63 -6.45
N ALA A 29 -19.77 0.36 -6.79
CA ALA A 29 -20.77 1.37 -7.13
C ALA A 29 -21.58 1.82 -5.91
N MET A 30 -21.15 1.45 -4.69
CA MET A 30 -21.81 1.75 -3.42
C MET A 30 -23.23 1.16 -3.30
N GLY A 31 -23.51 0.08 -4.04
CA GLY A 31 -24.76 -0.68 -3.94
C GLY A 31 -24.66 -1.80 -2.90
N PHE A 32 -25.70 -1.98 -2.09
CA PHE A 32 -25.73 -3.04 -1.08
C PHE A 32 -25.71 -4.43 -1.74
N THR A 33 -24.78 -5.29 -1.33
CA THR A 33 -24.60 -6.61 -1.95
C THR A 33 -25.56 -7.68 -1.43
N GLY A 34 -26.33 -7.37 -0.38
CA GLY A 34 -27.12 -8.36 0.36
C GLY A 34 -26.34 -9.08 1.46
N GLU A 35 -25.02 -8.90 1.51
CA GLU A 35 -24.17 -9.53 2.52
C GLU A 35 -24.10 -8.64 3.78
N MET A 36 -24.42 -9.22 4.94
CA MET A 36 -24.30 -8.56 6.22
C MET A 36 -23.99 -9.54 7.35
N THR A 37 -23.38 -9.04 8.42
CA THR A 37 -23.14 -9.77 9.66
C THR A 37 -23.40 -8.87 10.87
N VAL A 38 -23.82 -9.45 11.98
CA VAL A 38 -24.00 -8.73 13.25
C VAL A 38 -22.89 -9.16 14.20
N LEU A 39 -22.12 -8.19 14.67
CA LEU A 39 -21.03 -8.38 15.61
C LEU A 39 -21.46 -7.92 16.99
N PRO A 40 -21.39 -8.78 18.02
CA PRO A 40 -21.60 -8.34 19.39
C PRO A 40 -20.45 -7.40 19.81
N MET A 41 -20.77 -6.37 20.58
CA MET A 41 -19.75 -5.47 21.12
C MET A 41 -19.21 -6.01 22.45
N SER A 42 -17.89 -6.00 22.59
CA SER A 42 -17.18 -6.27 23.84
C SER A 42 -17.40 -5.14 24.86
N ALA A 43 -17.11 -5.45 26.13
CA ALA A 43 -17.29 -4.53 27.25
C ALA A 43 -16.42 -3.25 27.17
N ASP A 44 -15.38 -3.24 26.34
CA ASP A 44 -14.51 -2.08 26.07
C ASP A 44 -14.98 -1.23 24.87
N GLY A 45 -16.17 -1.54 24.34
CA GLY A 45 -16.79 -0.85 23.21
C GLY A 45 -16.15 -1.20 21.86
N THR A 46 -15.53 -2.38 21.74
CA THR A 46 -14.93 -2.87 20.50
C THR A 46 -15.71 -4.03 19.88
N ALA A 47 -15.60 -4.19 18.57
CA ALA A 47 -16.06 -5.36 17.84
C ALA A 47 -15.01 -5.74 16.78
N GLU A 48 -14.80 -7.03 16.55
CA GLU A 48 -13.79 -7.53 15.61
C GLU A 48 -14.46 -8.10 14.37
N LEU A 49 -14.01 -7.64 13.20
CA LEU A 49 -14.43 -8.15 11.89
C LEU A 49 -13.22 -8.77 11.19
N GLU A 50 -13.34 -10.05 10.85
CA GLU A 50 -12.36 -10.71 10.00
C GLU A 50 -12.58 -10.32 8.54
N ILE A 51 -11.54 -9.79 7.90
CA ILE A 51 -11.55 -9.38 6.50
C ILE A 51 -10.59 -10.28 5.70
N ARG A 52 -11.11 -10.80 4.60
CA ARG A 52 -10.35 -11.57 3.62
C ARG A 52 -10.56 -10.98 2.22
N GLY A 53 -9.46 -10.79 1.50
CA GLY A 53 -9.52 -10.53 0.07
C GLY A 53 -9.79 -11.85 -0.65
N GLU A 54 -11.03 -12.08 -1.08
CA GLU A 54 -11.41 -13.27 -1.86
C GLU A 54 -11.44 -13.01 -3.38
N ALA A 55 -11.69 -11.75 -3.75
CA ALA A 55 -11.71 -11.28 -5.12
C ALA A 55 -10.94 -9.95 -5.21
N ALA A 56 -10.21 -9.76 -6.31
CA ALA A 56 -9.61 -8.47 -6.63
C ALA A 56 -10.70 -7.40 -6.82
N GLY A 57 -10.42 -6.17 -6.41
CA GLY A 57 -11.32 -5.04 -6.60
C GLY A 57 -11.50 -4.20 -5.33
N TYR A 58 -12.65 -3.54 -5.28
CA TYR A 58 -12.99 -2.58 -4.24
C TYR A 58 -14.33 -2.94 -3.61
N ARG A 59 -14.41 -2.93 -2.28
CA ARG A 59 -15.65 -3.10 -1.54
C ARG A 59 -15.70 -2.08 -0.41
N HIS A 60 -16.91 -1.69 -0.03
CA HIS A 60 -17.12 -0.87 1.16
C HIS A 60 -17.81 -1.68 2.25
N VAL A 61 -17.43 -1.39 3.49
CA VAL A 61 -17.95 -2.02 4.68
C VAL A 61 -18.58 -0.93 5.52
N ARG A 62 -19.91 -0.93 5.61
CA ARG A 62 -20.67 0.01 6.43
C ARG A 62 -20.87 -0.54 7.83
N PHE A 63 -20.82 0.33 8.82
CA PHE A 63 -21.09 0.03 10.22
C PHE A 63 -22.37 0.73 10.69
N ILE A 64 -23.27 -0.02 11.34
CA ILE A 64 -24.48 0.51 11.97
C ILE A 64 -24.52 0.01 13.40
N ALA A 65 -24.24 0.89 14.36
CA ALA A 65 -24.40 0.58 15.76
C ALA A 65 -25.88 0.58 16.15
N PHE A 66 -26.34 -0.45 16.86
CA PHE A 66 -27.72 -0.54 17.32
C PHE A 66 -27.80 -1.22 18.69
N ALA A 67 -28.95 -1.05 19.36
CA ALA A 67 -29.27 -1.69 20.63
C ALA A 67 -30.59 -2.48 20.49
N GLY A 68 -30.73 -3.54 21.27
CA GLY A 68 -31.90 -4.43 21.24
C GLY A 68 -31.74 -5.62 20.30
N ASP A 69 -32.81 -6.40 20.16
CA ASP A 69 -32.76 -7.72 19.50
C ASP A 69 -32.99 -7.67 17.99
N ALA A 70 -33.55 -6.57 17.47
CA ALA A 70 -33.86 -6.42 16.05
C ALA A 70 -32.72 -5.70 15.32
N ALA A 71 -32.05 -6.43 14.42
CA ALA A 71 -31.02 -5.85 13.56
C ALA A 71 -31.64 -4.81 12.59
N PRO A 72 -30.99 -3.64 12.39
CA PRO A 72 -31.45 -2.65 11.43
C PRO A 72 -31.32 -3.19 10.00
N VAL A 73 -32.14 -2.67 9.07
CA VAL A 73 -32.03 -3.01 7.65
C VAL A 73 -31.03 -2.07 6.98
N PRO A 74 -29.97 -2.58 6.32
CA PRO A 74 -29.06 -1.75 5.55
C PRO A 74 -29.81 -1.04 4.41
N PRO A 75 -29.58 0.26 4.18
CA PRO A 75 -30.17 0.93 3.02
C PRO A 75 -29.50 0.43 1.72
N PRO A 76 -30.20 0.55 0.58
CA PRO A 76 -29.75 0.00 -0.70
C PRO A 76 -28.47 0.66 -1.24
N GLY A 77 -28.14 1.87 -0.78
CA GLY A 77 -26.95 2.61 -1.19
C GLY A 77 -26.17 3.16 -0.01
N LEU A 78 -24.85 3.26 -0.17
CA LEU A 78 -23.95 3.87 0.80
C LEU A 78 -23.77 5.36 0.51
N ARG A 79 -23.90 6.17 1.56
CA ARG A 79 -23.82 7.64 1.54
C ARG A 79 -22.51 8.10 2.14
N ILE A 80 -21.62 8.64 1.30
CA ILE A 80 -20.27 9.08 1.71
C ILE A 80 -20.33 10.21 2.75
N ASP A 81 -21.39 11.04 2.72
CA ASP A 81 -21.55 12.22 3.56
C ASP A 81 -22.01 11.91 4.99
N THR A 82 -22.71 10.79 5.20
CA THR A 82 -23.37 10.50 6.48
C THR A 82 -23.04 9.12 7.06
N ASP A 83 -22.66 8.16 6.23
CA ASP A 83 -22.48 6.79 6.70
C ASP A 83 -21.11 6.57 7.32
N GLN A 84 -21.05 5.70 8.32
CA GLN A 84 -19.80 5.21 8.90
C GLN A 84 -19.37 4.00 8.09
N PHE A 85 -18.26 4.11 7.37
CA PHE A 85 -17.77 3.02 6.54
C PHE A 85 -16.26 3.02 6.43
N SER A 86 -15.73 1.84 6.10
CA SER A 86 -14.35 1.64 5.66
C SER A 86 -14.37 1.11 4.24
N SER A 87 -13.36 1.45 3.46
CA SER A 87 -13.19 0.85 2.14
C SER A 87 -12.03 -0.13 2.14
N VAL A 88 -12.24 -1.27 1.50
CA VAL A 88 -11.26 -2.34 1.39
C VAL A 88 -10.93 -2.54 -0.08
N ARG A 89 -9.65 -2.38 -0.42
CA ARG A 89 -9.11 -2.69 -1.74
C ARG A 89 -8.35 -4.01 -1.65
N THR A 90 -8.72 -4.96 -2.49
CA THR A 90 -7.97 -6.20 -2.70
C THR A 90 -7.23 -6.09 -4.03
N LEU A 91 -5.91 -6.16 -4.00
CA LEU A 91 -5.09 -6.17 -5.22
C LEU A 91 -5.34 -7.45 -6.03
N PRO A 92 -5.08 -7.46 -7.35
CA PRO A 92 -5.06 -8.68 -8.14
C PRO A 92 -4.22 -9.78 -7.51
N PHE A 93 -4.71 -11.02 -7.57
CA PHE A 93 -3.95 -12.20 -7.17
C PHE A 93 -3.03 -12.58 -8.33
N ASP A 94 -1.77 -12.13 -8.26
CA ASP A 94 -0.76 -12.50 -9.25
C ASP A 94 -0.04 -13.82 -8.88
N ASP A 95 -0.55 -14.57 -7.90
CA ASP A 95 0.02 -15.86 -7.49
C ASP A 95 0.01 -16.90 -8.64
N PRO A 96 -1.02 -16.97 -9.52
CA PRO A 96 -0.95 -17.83 -10.70
C PRO A 96 0.11 -17.38 -11.72
N LEU A 97 0.38 -16.07 -11.83
CA LEU A 97 1.45 -15.54 -12.69
C LEU A 97 2.81 -15.95 -12.13
N GLU A 98 3.00 -15.85 -10.81
CA GLU A 98 4.19 -16.30 -10.11
C GLU A 98 4.45 -17.79 -10.35
N ALA A 99 3.45 -18.63 -10.08
CA ALA A 99 3.55 -20.08 -10.18
C ALA A 99 3.81 -20.57 -11.62
N ALA A 100 3.32 -19.84 -12.62
CA ALA A 100 3.49 -20.18 -14.04
C ALA A 100 4.82 -19.68 -14.63
N THR A 101 5.55 -18.80 -13.93
CA THR A 101 6.78 -18.19 -14.45
C THR A 101 8.01 -18.92 -13.93
N SER A 102 8.73 -19.59 -14.82
CA SER A 102 10.04 -20.19 -14.50
C SER A 102 11.14 -19.12 -14.42
N ASP A 103 12.28 -19.46 -13.83
CA ASP A 103 13.42 -18.53 -13.73
C ASP A 103 13.97 -18.15 -15.10
N GLU A 104 13.91 -19.05 -16.10
CA GLU A 104 14.32 -18.75 -17.47
C GLU A 104 13.39 -17.75 -18.17
N ALA A 105 12.11 -17.77 -17.82
CA ALA A 105 11.12 -16.82 -18.32
C ALA A 105 11.20 -15.45 -17.64
N LEU A 106 11.88 -15.36 -16.49
CA LEU A 106 12.02 -14.18 -15.66
C LEU A 106 13.11 -13.22 -16.19
N THR A 107 12.92 -12.78 -17.43
CA THR A 107 13.78 -11.82 -18.11
C THR A 107 13.55 -10.38 -17.62
N TRP A 108 14.50 -9.48 -17.88
CA TRP A 108 14.30 -8.05 -17.60
C TRP A 108 13.04 -7.50 -18.27
N GLN A 109 12.82 -7.82 -19.55
CA GLN A 109 11.63 -7.35 -20.28
C GLN A 109 10.34 -7.81 -19.59
N PHE A 110 10.31 -9.05 -19.07
CA PHE A 110 9.16 -9.56 -18.33
C PHE A 110 8.95 -8.77 -17.04
N VAL A 111 10.00 -8.59 -16.24
CA VAL A 111 9.94 -7.89 -14.94
C VAL A 111 9.52 -6.45 -15.14
N TYR A 112 10.12 -5.73 -16.09
CA TYR A 112 9.74 -4.37 -16.39
C TYR A 112 8.27 -4.29 -16.82
N SER A 113 7.86 -5.07 -17.82
CA SER A 113 6.52 -4.95 -18.40
C SER A 113 5.39 -5.37 -17.45
N ASN A 114 5.60 -6.40 -16.62
CA ASN A 114 4.54 -6.97 -15.77
C ASN A 114 4.55 -6.42 -14.34
N ILE A 115 5.69 -5.85 -13.90
CA ILE A 115 5.89 -5.43 -12.52
C ILE A 115 6.25 -3.93 -12.47
N LEU A 116 7.40 -3.53 -13.01
CA LEU A 116 7.97 -2.20 -12.73
C LEU A 116 7.37 -1.04 -13.54
N ALA A 117 6.89 -1.27 -14.76
CA ALA A 117 6.46 -0.21 -15.68
C ALA A 117 5.34 0.67 -15.11
N THR A 118 4.42 0.10 -14.34
CA THR A 118 3.38 0.90 -13.67
C THR A 118 3.99 1.81 -12.60
N TYR A 119 4.96 1.33 -11.84
CA TYR A 119 5.58 2.09 -10.76
C TYR A 119 6.53 3.18 -11.28
N ASP A 120 7.24 2.89 -12.37
CA ASP A 120 8.03 3.86 -13.11
C ASP A 120 7.15 5.04 -13.58
N ALA A 121 6.01 4.75 -14.21
CA ALA A 121 5.09 5.77 -14.70
C ALA A 121 4.47 6.65 -13.59
N ILE A 122 4.13 6.08 -12.43
CA ILE A 122 3.44 6.82 -11.36
C ILE A 122 4.38 7.50 -10.36
N ALA A 123 5.67 7.15 -10.33
CA ALA A 123 6.66 7.78 -9.45
C ALA A 123 7.90 8.24 -10.21
N PRO A 124 7.79 9.26 -11.08
CA PRO A 124 8.92 9.77 -11.86
C PRO A 124 10.06 10.33 -11.01
N ARG A 125 9.83 10.62 -9.71
CA ARG A 125 10.90 11.02 -8.79
C ARG A 125 11.80 9.85 -8.38
N MET A 126 11.32 8.61 -8.49
CA MET A 126 12.13 7.44 -8.14
C MET A 126 13.32 7.26 -9.08
N SER A 127 13.23 7.71 -10.34
CA SER A 127 14.32 7.61 -11.32
C SER A 127 15.59 8.36 -10.90
N THR A 128 15.47 9.36 -9.99
CA THR A 128 16.63 10.05 -9.42
C THR A 128 17.34 9.25 -8.33
N ILE A 129 16.74 8.15 -7.85
CA ILE A 129 17.28 7.28 -6.80
C ILE A 129 17.63 5.91 -7.39
N ILE A 130 16.67 5.28 -8.06
CA ILE A 130 16.81 4.04 -8.82
C ILE A 130 15.95 4.22 -10.07
N ASP A 131 16.57 4.26 -11.24
CA ASP A 131 15.85 4.20 -12.51
C ASP A 131 15.24 2.80 -12.67
N LEU A 132 13.91 2.71 -12.55
CA LEU A 132 13.18 1.46 -12.65
C LEU A 132 12.99 1.00 -14.11
N ALA A 133 13.36 1.82 -15.08
CA ALA A 133 13.38 1.49 -16.50
C ALA A 133 14.78 1.06 -17.00
N ASP A 134 15.80 1.13 -16.15
CA ASP A 134 17.16 0.69 -16.45
C ASP A 134 17.47 -0.67 -15.80
N GLU A 135 17.75 -1.67 -16.63
CA GLU A 135 18.11 -3.02 -16.19
C GLU A 135 19.36 -3.02 -15.30
N ASP A 136 20.39 -2.27 -15.69
CA ASP A 136 21.66 -2.25 -14.98
C ASP A 136 21.51 -1.59 -13.61
N ALA A 137 20.71 -0.52 -13.53
CA ALA A 137 20.35 0.10 -12.26
C ALA A 137 19.60 -0.88 -11.36
N VAL A 138 18.54 -1.54 -11.85
CA VAL A 138 17.76 -2.50 -11.07
C VAL A 138 18.63 -3.67 -10.59
N ARG A 139 19.50 -4.21 -11.44
CA ARG A 139 20.44 -5.28 -11.06
C ARG A 139 21.45 -4.80 -10.02
N THR A 140 22.00 -3.59 -10.18
CA THR A 140 22.93 -2.99 -9.21
C THR A 140 22.28 -2.81 -7.84
N PHE A 141 21.02 -2.40 -7.81
CA PHE A 141 20.26 -2.17 -6.58
C PHE A 141 19.42 -3.38 -6.15
N ALA A 142 19.64 -4.58 -6.70
CA ALA A 142 18.83 -5.77 -6.46
C ALA A 142 18.65 -6.08 -4.96
N ARG A 143 19.73 -6.03 -4.18
CA ARG A 143 19.67 -6.25 -2.72
C ARG A 143 18.76 -5.22 -2.05
N ARG A 144 18.92 -3.94 -2.40
CA ARG A 144 18.14 -2.85 -1.83
C ARG A 144 16.67 -2.96 -2.20
N LEU A 145 16.37 -3.31 -3.46
CA LEU A 145 15.01 -3.54 -3.93
C LEU A 145 14.32 -4.65 -3.14
N LYS A 146 15.00 -5.77 -2.88
CA LYS A 146 14.46 -6.83 -2.01
C LYS A 146 14.12 -6.31 -0.62
N GLU A 147 15.05 -5.59 0.02
CA GLU A 147 14.84 -5.02 1.35
C GLU A 147 13.62 -4.10 1.39
N VAL A 148 13.58 -3.09 0.52
CA VAL A 148 12.54 -2.04 0.58
C VAL A 148 11.19 -2.51 0.04
N THR A 149 11.11 -3.69 -0.55
CA THR A 149 9.85 -4.34 -0.97
C THR A 149 9.50 -5.56 -0.13
N ALA A 150 10.25 -5.86 0.92
CA ALA A 150 10.00 -6.98 1.83
C ALA A 150 8.65 -6.81 2.55
N ALA A 151 7.86 -7.89 2.64
CA ALA A 151 6.51 -7.83 3.20
C ALA A 151 6.51 -7.43 4.70
N GLU A 152 7.56 -7.78 5.42
CA GLU A 152 7.78 -7.48 6.84
C GLU A 152 7.92 -5.97 7.08
N LEU A 153 8.37 -5.22 6.06
CA LEU A 153 8.50 -3.78 6.16
C LEU A 153 7.22 -3.04 5.77
N PHE A 154 6.14 -3.68 5.31
CA PHE A 154 4.98 -3.00 4.71
C PHE A 154 4.45 -1.77 5.49
N GLU A 155 4.36 -1.88 6.83
CA GLU A 155 3.91 -0.82 7.76
C GLU A 155 5.05 0.10 8.27
N SER A 156 6.28 -0.13 7.82
CA SER A 156 7.47 0.62 8.19
C SER A 156 7.73 1.79 7.25
N ARG A 157 8.36 2.84 7.78
CA ARG A 157 8.90 3.96 7.00
C ARG A 157 10.02 3.54 6.04
N ARG A 158 10.59 2.34 6.23
CA ARG A 158 11.66 1.78 5.38
C ARG A 158 11.14 1.10 4.11
N TYR A 159 9.83 0.86 4.04
CA TYR A 159 9.22 0.25 2.85
C TYR A 159 9.05 1.27 1.74
N MET A 160 9.39 0.88 0.52
CA MET A 160 9.30 1.71 -0.67
C MET A 160 7.83 2.06 -0.93
N PRO A 161 7.42 3.33 -0.74
CA PRO A 161 6.00 3.67 -0.75
C PRO A 161 5.32 3.40 -2.09
N VAL A 162 6.05 3.56 -3.21
CA VAL A 162 5.47 3.36 -4.55
C VAL A 162 5.08 1.91 -4.80
N THR A 163 5.83 0.96 -4.25
CA THR A 163 5.59 -0.49 -4.43
C THR A 163 4.68 -1.06 -3.34
N ARG A 164 3.97 -0.21 -2.58
CA ARG A 164 2.99 -0.67 -1.58
C ARG A 164 1.81 -1.39 -2.22
N ASP A 165 1.57 -1.09 -3.50
CA ASP A 165 0.56 -1.76 -4.33
C ASP A 165 1.10 -3.02 -5.04
N LEU A 166 2.28 -3.55 -4.69
CA LEU A 166 2.73 -4.85 -5.19
C LEU A 166 1.90 -5.97 -4.55
N SER A 167 1.23 -6.77 -5.38
CA SER A 167 0.64 -8.04 -4.98
C SER A 167 1.72 -9.02 -4.48
N CYS A 168 1.28 -10.10 -3.83
CA CYS A 168 2.19 -11.14 -3.33
C CYS A 168 2.99 -11.76 -4.48
N GLY A 169 2.32 -12.33 -5.50
CA GLY A 169 2.99 -12.92 -6.66
C GLY A 169 3.96 -11.99 -7.39
N LYS A 170 3.62 -10.71 -7.61
CA LYS A 170 4.55 -9.76 -8.26
C LYS A 170 5.78 -9.46 -7.41
N ARG A 171 5.61 -9.39 -6.09
CA ARG A 171 6.72 -9.18 -5.15
C ARG A 171 7.66 -10.38 -5.15
N GLU A 172 7.13 -11.60 -5.11
CA GLU A 172 7.92 -12.83 -5.20
C GLU A 172 8.70 -12.92 -6.51
N LEU A 173 8.05 -12.61 -7.65
CA LEU A 173 8.73 -12.55 -8.95
C LEU A 173 9.85 -11.50 -8.99
N LEU A 174 9.62 -10.32 -8.40
CA LEU A 174 10.66 -9.29 -8.31
C LEU A 174 11.83 -9.75 -7.42
N HIS A 175 11.55 -10.42 -6.30
CA HIS A 175 12.57 -10.95 -5.40
C HIS A 175 13.39 -12.05 -6.07
N ARG A 176 12.73 -12.99 -6.77
CA ARG A 176 13.38 -14.04 -7.58
C ARG A 176 14.29 -13.43 -8.65
N PHE A 177 13.84 -12.39 -9.37
CA PHE A 177 14.68 -11.70 -10.35
C PHE A 177 15.92 -11.08 -9.71
N CYS A 178 15.74 -10.43 -8.55
CA CYS A 178 16.86 -9.86 -7.79
C CYS A 178 17.84 -10.94 -7.33
N ASP A 179 17.37 -12.12 -6.92
CA ASP A 179 18.23 -13.24 -6.53
C ASP A 179 19.05 -13.79 -7.69
N LEU A 180 18.43 -13.94 -8.87
CA LEU A 180 19.14 -14.33 -10.10
C LEU A 180 20.22 -13.29 -10.47
N ALA A 181 19.92 -12.00 -10.34
CA ALA A 181 20.88 -10.93 -10.59
C ALA A 181 22.07 -10.98 -9.62
N LEU A 182 21.81 -11.20 -8.32
CA LEU A 182 22.84 -11.33 -7.29
C LEU A 182 23.68 -12.60 -7.44
N ALA A 183 23.09 -13.70 -7.92
CA ALA A 183 23.82 -14.93 -8.22
C ALA A 183 24.74 -14.78 -9.44
N ALA A 184 24.29 -14.04 -10.47
CA ALA A 184 25.08 -13.76 -11.66
C ALA A 184 26.20 -12.74 -11.43
N SER A 185 26.05 -11.86 -10.43
CA SER A 185 27.04 -10.87 -10.02
C SER A 185 27.38 -11.05 -8.54
N PRO A 186 28.26 -11.99 -8.18
CA PRO A 186 28.67 -12.16 -6.80
C PRO A 186 29.23 -10.84 -6.25
N PRO A 187 28.98 -10.53 -4.97
CA PRO A 187 29.35 -9.25 -4.40
C PRO A 187 30.86 -9.00 -4.59
N LYS A 188 31.20 -7.86 -5.20
CA LYS A 188 32.57 -7.34 -5.12
C LYS A 188 32.88 -7.14 -3.64
N GLU A 189 33.84 -7.91 -3.10
CA GLU A 189 34.35 -7.72 -1.75
C GLU A 189 34.70 -6.23 -1.55
N GLY A 190 34.09 -5.59 -0.54
CA GLY A 190 34.46 -4.25 -0.10
C GLY A 190 33.47 -3.11 -0.33
N VAL A 191 32.31 -3.33 -0.95
CA VAL A 191 31.25 -2.28 -0.94
C VAL A 191 30.44 -2.43 0.33
N ALA A 192 30.81 -1.66 1.36
CA ALA A 192 30.08 -1.55 2.62
C ALA A 192 28.60 -1.24 2.36
N ALA A 193 27.72 -1.85 3.16
CA ALA A 193 26.27 -1.67 3.11
C ALA A 193 25.79 -0.29 3.61
N ASP A 194 26.70 0.64 3.88
CA ASP A 194 26.40 1.96 4.44
C ASP A 194 26.80 3.04 3.44
N GLY A 195 25.79 3.58 2.76
CA GLY A 195 25.97 4.68 1.81
C GLY A 195 24.78 5.62 1.69
N LEU A 196 23.81 5.57 2.61
CA LEU A 196 22.75 6.56 2.73
C LEU A 196 22.39 6.72 4.21
N ASP A 197 23.42 7.05 4.99
CA ASP A 197 23.23 7.80 6.21
C ASP A 197 22.85 9.23 5.79
N SER A 198 21.59 9.61 6.04
CA SER A 198 21.10 10.96 6.36
C SER A 198 21.77 12.24 5.78
N ALA A 199 22.41 12.22 4.60
CA ALA A 199 22.98 13.40 3.97
C ALA A 199 23.13 13.21 2.44
N HIS A 200 22.02 13.17 1.70
CA HIS A 200 22.10 13.56 0.29
C HIS A 200 22.13 15.09 0.25
N GLU A 201 23.30 15.67 0.55
CA GLU A 201 23.59 17.04 0.12
C GLU A 201 23.53 16.99 -1.41
N THR A 202 22.47 17.59 -1.96
CA THR A 202 22.35 17.77 -3.40
C THR A 202 23.46 18.72 -3.78
N PRO A 203 24.43 18.37 -4.65
CA PRO A 203 25.35 19.37 -5.17
C PRO A 203 24.50 20.45 -5.82
N GLU A 204 24.62 21.67 -5.31
CA GLU A 204 23.90 22.83 -5.82
C GLU A 204 24.15 22.89 -7.33
N PRO A 205 23.10 22.89 -8.18
CA PRO A 205 23.30 22.99 -9.61
C PRO A 205 24.05 24.28 -9.90
N ALA A 206 25.14 24.16 -10.67
CA ALA A 206 25.97 25.27 -11.10
C ALA A 206 25.07 26.39 -11.66
N ALA A 207 25.40 27.64 -11.32
CA ALA A 207 24.58 28.83 -11.53
C ALA A 207 24.15 29.13 -12.99
N GLY A 208 24.51 28.28 -13.96
CA GLY A 208 24.18 28.45 -15.38
C GLY A 208 22.84 27.87 -15.85
N GLU A 209 22.20 26.97 -15.10
CA GLU A 209 20.96 26.27 -15.52
C GLU A 209 19.70 26.71 -14.77
N ARG A 210 19.69 27.90 -14.16
CA ARG A 210 18.53 28.38 -13.40
C ARG A 210 17.62 29.29 -14.22
N LEU A 211 16.32 29.06 -14.12
CA LEU A 211 15.29 29.95 -14.63
C LEU A 211 15.40 31.32 -13.94
N PRO A 212 15.34 32.46 -14.68
CA PRO A 212 15.40 33.79 -14.09
C PRO A 212 14.27 34.00 -13.08
N GLY A 213 14.61 34.30 -11.81
CA GLY A 213 13.66 34.72 -10.78
C GLY A 213 13.27 33.69 -9.72
N ALA A 214 13.87 32.49 -9.70
CA ALA A 214 13.65 31.54 -8.61
C ALA A 214 14.41 31.98 -7.32
N PRO A 215 13.73 32.19 -6.18
CA PRO A 215 14.39 32.56 -4.93
C PRO A 215 15.24 31.41 -4.37
N VAL A 216 16.39 31.76 -3.79
CA VAL A 216 17.36 30.80 -3.22
C VAL A 216 17.12 30.66 -1.71
N GLY A 217 16.94 29.44 -1.23
CA GLY A 217 17.17 29.10 0.18
C GLY A 217 16.01 29.27 1.16
N GLU A 218 14.80 29.63 0.72
CA GLU A 218 13.63 29.59 1.61
C GLU A 218 12.81 28.30 1.41
N PRO A 219 12.59 27.51 2.48
CA PRO A 219 11.65 26.39 2.41
C PRO A 219 10.24 26.94 2.11
N PHE A 220 9.62 26.42 1.07
CA PHE A 220 8.26 26.77 0.67
C PHE A 220 7.26 26.49 1.80
N ASP A 221 6.85 27.52 2.53
CA ASP A 221 5.85 27.42 3.60
C ASP A 221 4.43 27.53 3.02
N LYS A 222 3.75 26.40 2.93
CA LYS A 222 2.35 26.31 2.46
C LYS A 222 1.35 27.03 3.38
N ARG A 223 1.74 27.45 4.58
CA ARG A 223 0.86 28.18 5.53
C ARG A 223 0.85 29.69 5.31
N ALA A 224 1.70 30.22 4.43
CA ALA A 224 1.75 31.65 4.12
C ALA A 224 0.67 32.12 3.12
N LEU A 225 -0.18 31.20 2.62
CA LEU A 225 -1.22 31.48 1.63
C LEU A 225 -2.66 31.31 2.18
N SER A 226 -2.87 31.64 3.46
CA SER A 226 -4.21 31.79 4.05
C SER A 226 -4.49 33.23 4.45
#